data_AF-A0AAU2Q615-F1
#
_entry.id   AF-A0AAU2Q615-F1
#
_cell.length_a   1.000
_cell.length_b   1.000
_cell.length_c   1.000
_cell.angle_alpha   90.00
_cell.angle_beta   90.00
_cell.angle_gamma   90.00
#
_symmetry.space_group_name_H-M   'P 1'
#
loop_
_entity.id
_entity.type
_entity.pdbx_description
1 polymer ?
#
loop_
_entity_poly.entity_id
_entity_poly.type
_entity_poly.pdbx_seq_one_letter_code
_entity_poly.pdbx_strand_id
1 'polypeptide(L)'
;MHSEALHELIGARLRAADPRMREAAARRAASVAWGPDQERYLAAALAAAVGREHDPAALAAQIDALPAVEPALDDTALVRLAGRSADSPALAALLVRAARLQISGPAEPSGDATRVVVRCLRGAPHTGLGLRTPGGEWVVLERIEFYGRAVDRLDPGCTARVLLSGPGARELAEWDRLDADPRAREYAPWLRAADARLRSRAAEDIADWPDSWAPEVGRYLCGVLAWAAVRETDHGVLESHLHALLALSRFLAEPAFALLRTMDRAALPRVLRPCLDDLLEADRPGTGR
;
A
#
# COMPACT_ATOMS: atom_id res chain seq x y z
N MET A 1 26.97 -4.30 8.51
CA MET A 1 27.78 -3.29 7.78
C MET A 1 27.55 -3.23 6.26
N HIS A 2 26.71 -4.06 5.61
CA HIS A 2 26.53 -3.98 4.13
C HIS A 2 25.25 -3.24 3.68
N SER A 3 24.34 -2.89 4.59
CA SER A 3 23.06 -2.26 4.22
C SER A 3 23.15 -0.75 3.96
N GLU A 4 24.03 -0.04 4.69
CA GLU A 4 24.18 1.42 4.55
C GLU A 4 24.78 1.79 3.19
N ALA A 5 25.85 1.15 2.73
CA ALA A 5 26.40 1.46 1.41
C ALA A 5 25.45 1.09 0.25
N LEU A 6 24.53 0.15 0.46
CA LEU A 6 23.68 -0.37 -0.61
C LEU A 6 22.59 0.61 -1.05
N HIS A 7 21.87 1.25 -0.12
CA HIS A 7 20.78 2.18 -0.47
C HIS A 7 21.32 3.44 -1.17
N GLU A 8 22.48 3.95 -0.75
CA GLU A 8 23.18 5.06 -1.41
C GLU A 8 23.61 4.69 -2.83
N LEU A 9 24.18 3.50 -3.02
CA LEU A 9 24.56 2.99 -4.33
C LEU A 9 23.35 2.87 -5.26
N ILE A 10 22.23 2.32 -4.77
CA ILE A 10 20.98 2.23 -5.53
C ILE A 10 20.48 3.62 -5.89
N GLY A 11 20.42 4.55 -4.93
CA GLY A 11 20.02 5.93 -5.20
C GLY A 11 20.89 6.62 -6.23
N ALA A 12 22.21 6.43 -6.17
CA ALA A 12 23.14 6.94 -7.17
C ALA A 12 22.89 6.33 -8.56
N ARG A 13 22.61 5.02 -8.63
CA ARG A 13 22.31 4.34 -9.91
C ARG A 13 20.95 4.73 -10.48
N LEU A 14 19.94 4.99 -9.67
CA LEU A 14 18.66 5.58 -10.11
C LEU A 14 18.86 6.97 -10.75
N ARG A 15 19.97 7.65 -10.40
CA ARG A 15 20.38 8.93 -10.99
C ARG A 15 21.25 8.81 -12.24
N ALA A 16 21.75 7.62 -12.57
CA ALA A 16 22.68 7.38 -13.69
C ALA A 16 22.10 7.79 -15.05
N ALA A 17 22.98 8.11 -16.01
CA ALA A 17 22.59 8.47 -17.37
C ALA A 17 22.08 7.26 -18.19
N ASP A 18 22.61 6.06 -17.94
CA ASP A 18 22.22 4.82 -18.62
C ASP A 18 20.88 4.28 -18.08
N PRO A 19 19.83 4.13 -18.92
CA PRO A 19 18.56 3.55 -18.51
C PRO A 19 18.69 2.12 -17.98
N ARG A 20 19.61 1.30 -18.49
CA ARG A 20 19.81 -0.09 -18.01
C ARG A 20 20.30 -0.11 -16.57
N MET A 21 21.16 0.82 -16.19
CA MET A 21 21.61 0.96 -14.80
C MET A 21 20.46 1.38 -13.87
N ARG A 22 19.57 2.27 -14.34
CA ARG A 22 18.40 2.71 -13.58
C ARG A 22 17.40 1.57 -13.41
N GLU A 23 17.13 0.80 -14.47
CA GLU A 23 16.29 -0.39 -14.42
C GLU A 23 16.82 -1.42 -13.41
N ALA A 24 18.10 -1.77 -13.50
CA ALA A 24 18.74 -2.72 -12.58
C ALA A 24 18.71 -2.24 -11.12
N ALA A 25 18.90 -0.94 -10.91
CA ALA A 25 18.80 -0.33 -9.58
C ALA A 25 17.38 -0.42 -9.02
N ALA A 26 16.35 -0.16 -9.83
CA ALA A 26 14.96 -0.26 -9.41
C ALA A 26 14.58 -1.72 -9.06
N ARG A 27 14.95 -2.68 -9.92
CA ARG A 27 14.75 -4.12 -9.63
C ARG A 27 15.43 -4.52 -8.32
N ARG A 28 16.63 -3.99 -8.06
CA ARG A 28 17.35 -4.23 -6.81
C ARG A 28 16.67 -3.56 -5.61
N ALA A 29 16.10 -2.37 -5.78
CA ALA A 29 15.33 -1.69 -4.74
C ALA A 29 14.11 -2.52 -4.34
N ALA A 30 13.39 -3.09 -5.32
CA ALA A 30 12.23 -3.95 -5.10
C ALA A 30 12.57 -5.27 -4.38
N SER A 31 13.78 -5.79 -4.57
CA SER A 31 14.19 -7.10 -4.04
C SER A 31 14.80 -7.04 -2.64
N VAL A 32 14.84 -5.88 -2.00
CA VAL A 32 15.57 -5.69 -0.73
C VAL A 32 14.64 -5.15 0.34
N ALA A 33 14.83 -5.72 1.53
CA ALA A 33 14.33 -5.27 2.81
C ALA A 33 15.02 -3.97 3.26
N TRP A 34 14.30 -2.85 3.31
CA TRP A 34 14.85 -1.57 3.76
C TRP A 34 14.47 -1.27 5.21
N GLY A 35 15.42 -0.73 5.98
CA GLY A 35 15.10 -0.06 7.24
C GLY A 35 14.42 1.29 6.98
N PRO A 36 13.76 1.89 7.99
CA PRO A 36 12.93 3.08 7.80
C PRO A 36 13.64 4.28 7.15
N ASP A 37 14.90 4.53 7.52
CA ASP A 37 15.68 5.65 6.95
C ASP A 37 16.06 5.41 5.50
N GLN A 38 16.46 4.17 5.18
CA GLN A 38 16.81 3.75 3.83
C GLN A 38 15.58 3.76 2.93
N GLU A 39 14.43 3.34 3.46
CA GLU A 39 13.14 3.36 2.78
C GLU A 39 12.72 4.79 2.43
N ARG A 40 12.82 5.74 3.38
CA ARG A 40 12.58 7.17 3.12
C ARG A 40 13.48 7.73 2.02
N TYR A 41 14.77 7.43 2.10
CA TYR A 41 15.73 7.83 1.06
C TYR A 41 15.35 7.27 -0.32
N LEU A 42 15.04 5.97 -0.38
CA LEU A 42 14.72 5.29 -1.63
C LEU A 42 13.35 5.69 -2.19
N ALA A 43 12.34 5.94 -1.34
CA ALA A 43 11.05 6.47 -1.73
C ALA A 43 11.20 7.81 -2.47
N ALA A 44 11.97 8.73 -1.89
CA ALA A 44 12.26 10.01 -2.53
C ALA A 44 13.04 9.84 -3.85
N ALA A 45 14.05 8.97 -3.87
CA ALA A 45 14.86 8.71 -5.05
C ALA A 45 14.06 8.05 -6.19
N LEU A 46 13.22 7.06 -5.89
CA LEU A 46 12.36 6.37 -6.85
C LEU A 46 11.28 7.31 -7.39
N ALA A 47 10.58 8.06 -6.53
CA ALA A 47 9.57 9.01 -6.99
C ALA A 47 10.17 10.11 -7.90
N ALA A 48 11.38 10.57 -7.60
CA ALA A 48 12.12 11.49 -8.47
C ALA A 48 12.53 10.83 -9.80
N ALA A 49 12.99 9.57 -9.77
CA ALA A 49 13.36 8.82 -10.96
C ALA A 49 12.16 8.58 -11.88
N VAL A 50 11.04 8.10 -11.33
CA VAL A 50 9.77 7.92 -12.06
C VAL A 50 9.33 9.24 -12.68
N GLY A 51 9.47 10.37 -11.99
CA GLY A 51 9.08 11.69 -12.49
C GLY A 51 9.89 12.18 -13.71
N ARG A 52 11.10 11.65 -13.94
CA ARG A 52 12.02 12.11 -15.01
C ARG A 52 12.37 11.05 -16.06
N GLU A 53 11.96 9.81 -15.85
CA GLU A 53 12.26 8.71 -16.77
C GLU A 53 11.54 8.83 -18.12
N HIS A 54 12.26 8.57 -19.20
CA HIS A 54 11.72 8.55 -20.56
C HIS A 54 11.88 7.19 -21.22
N ASP A 55 12.77 6.33 -20.70
CA ASP A 55 12.93 4.97 -21.18
C ASP A 55 11.81 4.06 -20.62
N PRO A 56 11.03 3.37 -21.47
CA PRO A 56 9.90 2.56 -21.01
C PRO A 56 10.27 1.42 -20.08
N ALA A 57 11.40 0.74 -20.31
CA ALA A 57 11.81 -0.40 -19.51
C ALA A 57 12.27 0.02 -18.12
N ALA A 58 13.07 1.09 -18.05
CA ALA A 58 13.48 1.68 -16.79
C ALA A 58 12.28 2.25 -16.02
N LEU A 59 11.32 2.88 -16.70
CA LEU A 59 10.11 3.42 -16.06
C LEU A 59 9.27 2.32 -15.44
N ALA A 60 9.02 1.23 -16.18
CA ALA A 60 8.27 0.09 -15.68
C ALA A 60 8.93 -0.49 -14.42
N ALA A 61 10.24 -0.74 -14.46
CA ALA A 61 10.97 -1.26 -13.30
C ALA A 61 10.95 -0.31 -12.09
N GLN A 62 11.03 1.00 -12.31
CA GLN A 62 10.94 2.00 -11.24
C GLN A 62 9.55 2.03 -10.60
N ILE A 63 8.49 1.94 -11.41
CA ILE A 63 7.11 1.87 -10.91
C ILE A 63 6.90 0.58 -10.12
N ASP A 64 7.37 -0.56 -10.63
CA ASP A 64 7.28 -1.86 -9.96
C ASP A 64 8.05 -1.90 -8.62
N ALA A 65 9.01 -0.99 -8.43
CA ALA A 65 9.76 -0.85 -7.18
C ALA A 65 9.07 0.03 -6.13
N LEU A 66 8.10 0.87 -6.50
CA LEU A 66 7.41 1.78 -5.57
C LEU A 66 6.69 1.07 -4.41
N PRO A 67 6.01 -0.09 -4.60
CA PRO A 67 5.36 -0.80 -3.50
C PRO A 67 6.31 -1.19 -2.37
N ALA A 68 7.60 -1.42 -2.66
CA ALA A 68 8.60 -1.77 -1.65
C ALA A 68 8.93 -0.61 -0.69
N VAL A 69 8.62 0.63 -1.09
CA VAL A 69 8.91 1.87 -0.35
C VAL A 69 7.67 2.72 -0.11
N GLU A 70 6.48 2.18 -0.37
CA GLU A 70 5.19 2.89 -0.30
C GLU A 70 4.90 3.53 1.07
N PRO A 71 5.16 2.87 2.21
CA PRO A 71 5.03 3.50 3.53
C PRO A 71 5.78 4.82 3.67
N ALA A 72 6.92 4.94 3.00
CA ALA A 72 7.79 6.10 3.10
C ALA A 72 7.54 7.17 2.02
N LEU A 73 6.58 6.96 1.11
CA LEU A 73 6.18 7.98 0.12
C LEU A 73 5.40 9.12 0.81
N ASP A 74 6.01 10.30 0.82
CA ASP A 74 5.37 11.52 1.28
C ASP A 74 4.34 12.07 0.28
N ASP A 75 3.58 13.08 0.70
CA ASP A 75 2.53 13.69 -0.12
C ASP A 75 3.11 14.34 -1.40
N THR A 76 4.32 14.88 -1.35
CA THR A 76 4.99 15.49 -2.52
C THR A 76 5.34 14.45 -3.57
N ALA A 77 5.85 13.29 -3.13
CA ALA A 77 6.15 12.15 -3.99
C ALA A 77 4.87 11.62 -4.65
N LEU A 78 3.78 11.47 -3.89
CA LEU A 78 2.51 10.97 -4.41
C LEU A 78 1.88 11.92 -5.44
N VAL A 79 1.93 13.23 -5.20
CA VAL A 79 1.49 14.24 -6.18
C VAL A 79 2.34 14.16 -7.46
N ARG A 80 3.66 14.04 -7.35
CA ARG A 80 4.56 13.89 -8.50
C ARG A 80 4.24 12.63 -9.30
N LEU A 81 4.01 11.51 -8.60
CA LEU A 81 3.69 10.23 -9.20
C LEU A 81 2.34 10.26 -9.95
N ALA A 82 1.34 10.95 -9.41
CA ALA A 82 0.05 11.09 -10.08
C ALA A 82 0.10 11.91 -11.37
N GLY A 83 1.08 12.80 -11.53
CA GLY A 83 1.32 13.55 -12.77
C GLY A 83 1.90 12.70 -13.91
N ARG A 84 2.24 11.43 -13.67
CA ARG A 84 2.57 10.47 -14.73
C ARG A 84 1.31 9.74 -15.20
N SER A 85 1.16 9.62 -16.52
CA SER A 85 0.07 8.83 -17.13
C SER A 85 0.04 7.44 -16.49
N ALA A 86 -1.10 7.10 -15.89
CA ALA A 86 -1.28 5.93 -15.04
C ALA A 86 -1.58 4.67 -15.86
N ASP A 87 -0.91 4.48 -16.99
CA ASP A 87 -1.05 3.26 -17.79
C ASP A 87 -0.43 2.03 -17.09
N SER A 88 0.30 2.25 -15.99
CA SER A 88 0.76 1.18 -15.12
C SER A 88 -0.29 0.83 -14.05
N PRO A 89 -0.78 -0.43 -14.03
CA PRO A 89 -1.68 -0.92 -12.99
C PRO A 89 -1.09 -0.83 -11.57
N ALA A 90 0.22 -1.02 -11.44
CA ALA A 90 0.91 -0.94 -10.15
C ALA A 90 0.90 0.49 -9.60
N LEU A 91 1.17 1.48 -10.44
CA LEU A 91 1.10 2.90 -10.07
C LEU A 91 -0.34 3.30 -9.75
N ALA A 92 -1.31 2.88 -10.57
CA ALA A 92 -2.72 3.14 -10.32
C ALA A 92 -3.16 2.59 -8.95
N ALA A 93 -2.86 1.33 -8.65
CA ALA A 93 -3.21 0.70 -7.38
C ALA A 93 -2.57 1.43 -6.17
N LEU A 94 -1.31 1.86 -6.30
CA LEU A 94 -0.62 2.64 -5.27
C LEU A 94 -1.30 3.98 -5.04
N LEU A 95 -1.62 4.72 -6.11
CA LEU A 95 -2.27 6.02 -6.00
C LEU A 95 -3.68 5.92 -5.42
N VAL A 96 -4.41 4.83 -5.71
CA VAL A 96 -5.71 4.55 -5.09
C VAL A 96 -5.57 4.34 -3.59
N ARG A 97 -4.65 3.48 -3.14
CA ARG A 97 -4.38 3.26 -1.70
C ARG A 97 -3.89 4.51 -0.99
N ALA A 98 -3.21 5.40 -1.71
CA ALA A 98 -2.72 6.65 -1.16
C ALA A 98 -3.74 7.79 -1.19
N ALA A 99 -4.95 7.56 -1.71
CA ALA A 99 -5.94 8.61 -1.92
C ALA A 99 -6.33 9.29 -0.61
N ARG A 100 -6.38 10.62 -0.65
CA ARG A 100 -6.89 11.44 0.45
C ARG A 100 -7.71 12.59 -0.11
N LEU A 101 -8.93 12.70 0.39
CA LEU A 101 -9.84 13.80 0.09
C LEU A 101 -9.98 14.70 1.32
N GLN A 102 -10.19 15.99 1.08
CA GLN A 102 -10.59 16.95 2.11
C GLN A 102 -11.90 17.61 1.71
N ILE A 103 -12.87 17.61 2.61
CA ILE A 103 -14.14 18.30 2.41
C ILE A 103 -13.88 19.81 2.40
N SER A 104 -14.30 20.46 1.32
CA SER A 104 -14.01 21.88 1.01
C SER A 104 -15.28 22.74 0.98
N GLY A 105 -16.42 22.20 1.42
CA GLY A 105 -17.70 22.89 1.45
C GLY A 105 -18.75 22.11 2.24
N PRO A 106 -19.96 22.66 2.42
CA PRO A 106 -20.99 22.05 3.24
C PRO A 106 -21.45 20.70 2.68
N ALA A 107 -21.81 19.80 3.59
CA ALA A 107 -22.43 18.53 3.29
C ALA A 107 -23.94 18.70 3.05
N GLU A 108 -24.41 18.24 1.90
CA GLU A 108 -25.82 18.27 1.50
C GLU A 108 -26.37 16.83 1.50
N PRO A 109 -27.34 16.49 2.35
CA PRO A 109 -28.01 15.19 2.30
C PRO A 109 -28.68 14.96 0.94
N SER A 110 -28.57 13.76 0.39
CA SER A 110 -29.12 13.34 -0.89
C SER A 110 -29.63 11.89 -0.79
N GLY A 111 -30.77 11.71 -0.14
CA GLY A 111 -31.31 10.38 0.19
C GLY A 111 -30.48 9.70 1.28
N ASP A 112 -29.96 8.50 0.97
CA ASP A 112 -29.06 7.76 1.87
C ASP A 112 -27.58 8.11 1.68
N ALA A 113 -27.28 9.00 0.75
CA ALA A 113 -25.94 9.51 0.50
C ALA A 113 -25.82 10.99 0.89
N THR A 114 -24.58 11.47 0.95
CA THR A 114 -24.22 12.86 1.20
C THR A 114 -23.45 13.40 0.01
N ARG A 115 -23.89 14.53 -0.52
CA ARG A 115 -23.19 15.29 -1.56
C ARG A 115 -22.28 16.31 -0.89
N VAL A 116 -21.01 16.31 -1.25
CA VAL A 116 -20.01 17.26 -0.73
C VAL A 116 -19.11 17.76 -1.86
N VAL A 117 -18.49 18.92 -1.65
CA VAL A 117 -17.36 19.35 -2.47
C VAL A 117 -16.07 18.90 -1.77
N VAL A 118 -15.19 18.23 -2.50
CA VAL A 118 -13.92 17.73 -1.99
C VAL A 118 -12.75 18.22 -2.82
N ARG A 119 -11.62 18.42 -2.17
CA ARG A 119 -10.31 18.57 -2.80
C ARG A 119 -9.53 17.28 -2.68
N CYS A 120 -9.00 16.77 -3.79
CA CYS A 120 -8.06 15.66 -3.76
C CYS A 120 -6.70 16.16 -3.31
N LEU A 121 -6.26 15.77 -2.12
CA LEU A 121 -4.96 16.20 -1.57
C LEU A 121 -3.81 15.38 -2.18
N ARG A 122 -4.02 14.07 -2.40
CA ARG A 122 -3.04 13.13 -2.97
C ARG A 122 -3.73 11.86 -3.45
N GLY A 123 -3.01 11.04 -4.22
CA GLY A 123 -3.48 9.77 -4.77
C GLY A 123 -4.43 9.94 -5.96
N ALA A 124 -5.20 8.90 -6.29
CA ALA A 124 -6.09 8.91 -7.45
C ALA A 124 -7.42 8.23 -7.10
N PRO A 125 -8.26 8.85 -6.26
CA PRO A 125 -9.53 8.27 -5.87
C PRO A 125 -10.43 8.07 -7.10
N HIS A 126 -11.16 6.94 -7.10
CA HIS A 126 -12.11 6.60 -8.14
C HIS A 126 -13.47 6.21 -7.56
N THR A 127 -14.50 6.18 -8.40
CA THR A 127 -15.83 5.70 -8.01
C THR A 127 -15.77 4.26 -7.50
N GLY A 128 -16.50 3.96 -6.42
CA GLY A 128 -16.47 2.70 -5.70
C GLY A 128 -15.35 2.59 -4.64
N LEU A 129 -14.45 3.58 -4.54
CA LEU A 129 -13.41 3.57 -3.52
C LEU A 129 -14.01 3.76 -2.12
N GLY A 130 -13.68 2.85 -1.20
CA GLY A 130 -13.92 3.02 0.22
C GLY A 130 -12.92 4.00 0.86
N LEU A 131 -13.42 4.92 1.67
CA LEU A 131 -12.63 5.90 2.42
C LEU A 131 -13.05 5.88 3.89
N ARG A 132 -12.10 6.10 4.79
CA ARG A 132 -12.35 6.24 6.22
C ARG A 132 -12.57 7.71 6.58
N THR A 133 -13.60 7.98 7.37
CA THR A 133 -13.85 9.31 7.96
C THR A 133 -12.94 9.55 9.17
N PRO A 134 -12.84 10.78 9.69
CA PRO A 134 -12.11 11.06 10.93
C PRO A 134 -12.67 10.31 12.15
N GLY A 135 -13.97 9.99 12.14
CA GLY A 135 -14.63 9.17 13.16
C GLY A 135 -14.35 7.66 13.02
N GLY A 136 -13.61 7.25 11.99
CA GLY A 136 -13.27 5.85 11.72
C GLY A 136 -14.34 5.10 10.93
N GLU A 137 -15.47 5.72 10.58
CA GLU A 137 -16.51 5.08 9.77
C GLU A 137 -16.10 4.92 8.30
N TRP A 138 -16.70 3.96 7.61
CA TRP A 138 -16.53 3.82 6.17
C TRP A 138 -17.52 4.67 5.39
N VAL A 139 -17.04 5.27 4.31
CA VAL A 139 -17.86 5.84 3.25
C VAL A 139 -17.39 5.33 1.89
N VAL A 140 -18.29 5.21 0.93
CA VAL A 140 -17.98 4.82 -0.45
C VAL A 140 -18.13 6.03 -1.37
N LEU A 141 -17.14 6.24 -2.23
CA LEU A 141 -17.17 7.27 -3.26
C LEU A 141 -18.05 6.83 -4.43
N GLU A 142 -19.36 7.08 -4.36
CA GLU A 142 -20.33 6.62 -5.36
C GLU A 142 -20.18 7.32 -6.71
N ARG A 143 -19.93 8.63 -6.69
CA ARG A 143 -19.89 9.46 -7.90
C ARG A 143 -18.93 10.62 -7.74
N ILE A 144 -18.24 10.96 -8.83
CA ILE A 144 -17.39 12.15 -8.94
C ILE A 144 -17.93 13.02 -10.08
N GLU A 145 -18.17 14.29 -9.79
CA GLU A 145 -18.58 15.31 -10.76
C GLU A 145 -17.51 16.41 -10.83
N PHE A 146 -16.74 16.42 -11.92
CA PHE A 146 -15.73 17.43 -12.19
C PHE A 146 -16.28 18.44 -13.20
N TYR A 147 -16.44 19.70 -12.78
CA TYR A 147 -17.08 20.77 -13.56
C TYR A 147 -18.43 20.35 -14.19
N GLY A 148 -19.26 19.65 -13.41
CA GLY A 148 -20.60 19.21 -13.82
C GLY A 148 -20.64 17.97 -14.71
N ARG A 149 -19.48 17.35 -15.01
CA ARG A 149 -19.40 16.10 -15.77
C ARG A 149 -19.06 14.94 -14.84
N ALA A 150 -19.75 13.81 -15.01
CA ALA A 150 -19.40 12.58 -14.32
C ALA A 150 -18.03 12.10 -14.83
N VAL A 151 -17.14 11.75 -13.90
CA VAL A 151 -15.84 11.15 -14.17
C VAL A 151 -15.62 9.98 -13.20
N ASP A 152 -14.82 9.00 -13.60
CA ASP A 152 -14.57 7.85 -12.73
C ASP A 152 -13.43 8.09 -11.75
N ARG A 153 -12.58 9.10 -12.00
CA ARG A 153 -11.36 9.38 -11.23
C ARG A 153 -11.18 10.87 -11.00
N LEU A 154 -10.59 11.21 -9.87
CA LEU A 154 -10.17 12.57 -9.52
C LEU A 154 -8.65 12.62 -9.33
N ASP A 155 -7.98 13.55 -10.01
CA ASP A 155 -6.53 13.73 -9.89
C ASP A 155 -6.14 14.64 -8.71
N PRO A 156 -4.90 14.54 -8.17
CA PRO A 156 -4.43 15.41 -7.11
C PRO A 156 -4.50 16.89 -7.43
N GLY A 157 -4.86 17.69 -6.43
CA GLY A 157 -5.04 19.11 -6.54
C GLY A 157 -6.39 19.53 -7.12
N CYS A 158 -7.13 18.62 -7.77
CA CYS A 158 -8.45 18.92 -8.30
C CYS A 158 -9.50 19.00 -7.19
N THR A 159 -10.50 19.86 -7.42
CA THR A 159 -11.71 19.95 -6.61
C THR A 159 -12.88 19.44 -7.44
N ALA A 160 -13.71 18.59 -6.83
CA ALA A 160 -14.89 18.03 -7.47
C ALA A 160 -16.06 17.97 -6.49
N ARG A 161 -17.27 17.91 -7.02
CA ARG A 161 -18.43 17.50 -6.24
C ARG A 161 -18.47 15.98 -6.24
N VAL A 162 -18.71 15.37 -5.11
CA VAL A 162 -18.81 13.92 -4.98
C VAL A 162 -20.07 13.52 -4.24
N LEU A 163 -20.50 12.29 -4.48
CA LEU A 163 -21.54 11.63 -3.70
C LEU A 163 -20.89 10.53 -2.86
N LEU A 164 -21.11 10.58 -1.55
CA LEU A 164 -20.57 9.62 -0.58
C LEU A 164 -21.72 8.86 0.08
N SER A 165 -21.65 7.54 0.13
CA SER A 165 -22.61 6.70 0.84
C SER A 165 -21.96 6.01 2.05
N GLY A 166 -22.76 5.45 2.96
CA GLY A 166 -22.28 4.68 4.10
C GLY A 166 -22.51 5.36 5.47
N PRO A 167 -22.27 4.64 6.58
CA PRO A 167 -22.60 5.09 7.93
C PRO A 167 -22.01 6.45 8.30
N GLY A 168 -20.77 6.73 7.86
CA GLY A 168 -20.07 7.97 8.17
C GLY A 168 -20.46 9.16 7.31
N ALA A 169 -21.25 8.99 6.24
CA ALA A 169 -21.44 10.04 5.24
C ALA A 169 -22.25 11.24 5.77
N ARG A 170 -23.18 11.03 6.70
CA ARG A 170 -24.07 12.08 7.22
C ARG A 170 -23.44 13.00 8.25
N GLU A 171 -22.35 12.56 8.87
CA GLU A 171 -21.65 13.29 9.94
C GLU A 171 -20.50 14.15 9.41
N LEU A 172 -20.27 14.12 8.10
CA LEU A 172 -19.19 14.81 7.44
C LEU A 172 -19.32 16.34 7.53
N ALA A 173 -18.25 16.99 7.96
CA ALA A 173 -18.14 18.43 8.09
C ALA A 173 -17.07 19.02 7.15
N GLU A 174 -17.12 20.34 6.96
CA GLU A 174 -16.06 21.06 6.26
C GLU A 174 -14.71 20.79 6.95
N TRP A 175 -13.65 20.63 6.16
CA TRP A 175 -12.28 20.30 6.58
C TRP A 175 -12.01 18.86 7.01
N ASP A 176 -13.04 18.02 7.13
CA ASP A 176 -12.85 16.60 7.37
C ASP A 176 -11.99 15.96 6.28
N ARG A 177 -11.16 15.01 6.70
CA ARG A 177 -10.26 14.26 5.83
C ARG A 177 -10.77 12.85 5.68
N LEU A 178 -10.81 12.41 4.43
CA LEU A 178 -11.17 11.04 4.07
C LEU A 178 -9.94 10.36 3.49
N ASP A 179 -9.52 9.26 4.09
CA ASP A 179 -8.32 8.51 3.69
C ASP A 179 -8.72 7.15 3.10
N ALA A 180 -8.11 6.76 1.97
CA ALA A 180 -8.12 5.36 1.55
C ALA A 180 -7.34 4.56 2.60
N ASP A 181 -8.00 3.56 3.18
CA ASP A 181 -7.66 2.88 4.44
C ASP A 181 -6.27 3.23 5.04
N PRO A 182 -6.18 4.24 5.95
CA PRO A 182 -4.90 4.70 6.46
C PRO A 182 -4.16 3.60 7.24
N ARG A 183 -4.91 2.65 7.81
CA ARG A 183 -4.38 1.58 8.67
C ARG A 183 -3.33 0.75 7.96
N ALA A 184 -3.53 0.43 6.67
CA ALA A 184 -2.58 -0.41 5.95
C ALA A 184 -1.21 0.25 5.78
N ARG A 185 -1.18 1.57 5.57
CA ARG A 185 0.07 2.33 5.50
C ARG A 185 0.71 2.53 6.88
N GLU A 186 -0.08 2.52 7.94
CA GLU A 186 0.38 2.61 9.34
C GLU A 186 0.95 1.29 9.86
N TYR A 187 0.35 0.16 9.50
CA TYR A 187 0.82 -1.15 9.94
C TYR A 187 2.15 -1.55 9.34
N ALA A 188 2.48 -1.15 8.11
CA ALA A 188 3.73 -1.54 7.51
C ALA A 188 4.97 -1.03 8.29
N PRO A 189 5.03 0.23 8.74
CA PRO A 189 6.01 0.69 9.72
C PRO A 189 5.99 -0.09 11.04
N TRP A 190 4.81 -0.43 11.58
CA TRP A 190 4.70 -1.15 12.85
C TRP A 190 5.20 -2.58 12.75
N LEU A 191 4.89 -3.29 11.67
CA LEU A 191 5.43 -4.63 11.34
C LEU A 191 6.95 -4.62 11.13
N ARG A 192 7.56 -3.44 10.93
CA ARG A 192 9.00 -3.22 10.78
C ARG A 192 9.63 -2.59 12.04
N ALA A 193 8.85 -2.31 13.07
CA ALA A 193 9.34 -1.63 14.26
C ALA A 193 10.39 -2.48 14.99
N ALA A 194 11.33 -1.83 15.67
CA ALA A 194 12.32 -2.55 16.49
C ALA A 194 11.66 -3.28 17.67
N ASP A 195 10.56 -2.73 18.20
CA ASP A 195 9.79 -3.33 19.30
C ASP A 195 8.96 -4.52 18.81
N ALA A 196 9.24 -5.71 19.35
CA ALA A 196 8.52 -6.95 19.08
C ALA A 196 7.02 -6.86 19.41
N ARG A 197 6.64 -6.10 20.45
CA ARG A 197 5.24 -5.95 20.85
C ARG A 197 4.43 -5.20 19.80
N LEU A 198 5.00 -4.16 19.20
CA LEU A 198 4.34 -3.41 18.13
C LEU A 198 4.19 -4.25 16.88
N ARG A 199 5.20 -5.07 16.53
CA ARG A 199 5.11 -5.99 15.39
C ARG A 199 4.01 -7.04 15.58
N SER A 200 3.99 -7.71 16.74
CA SER A 200 2.94 -8.68 17.09
C SER A 200 1.56 -8.05 17.03
N ARG A 201 1.39 -6.90 17.70
CA ARG A 201 0.11 -6.20 17.77
C ARG A 201 -0.40 -5.76 16.39
N ALA A 202 0.48 -5.26 15.54
CA ALA A 202 0.11 -4.88 14.18
C ALA A 202 -0.41 -6.08 13.37
N ALA A 203 0.21 -7.25 13.52
CA ALA A 203 -0.25 -8.46 12.84
C ALA A 203 -1.60 -8.96 13.38
N GLU A 204 -1.78 -8.96 14.70
CA GLU A 204 -3.07 -9.26 15.35
C GLU A 204 -4.18 -8.31 14.86
N ASP A 205 -3.93 -6.99 14.90
CA ASP A 205 -4.90 -6.00 14.45
C ASP A 205 -5.24 -6.16 12.95
N ILE A 206 -4.29 -6.59 12.11
CA ILE A 206 -4.57 -6.93 10.71
C ILE A 206 -5.48 -8.16 10.60
N ALA A 207 -5.20 -9.18 11.42
CA ALA A 207 -5.90 -10.47 11.43
C ALA A 207 -7.33 -10.38 11.99
N ASP A 208 -7.62 -9.39 12.85
CA ASP A 208 -8.94 -9.17 13.46
C ASP A 208 -10.00 -8.70 12.45
N TRP A 209 -9.59 -8.16 11.29
CA TRP A 209 -10.51 -7.56 10.32
C TRP A 209 -10.28 -8.04 8.87
N PRO A 210 -10.22 -9.36 8.61
CA PRO A 210 -9.82 -9.88 7.30
C PRO A 210 -10.80 -9.45 6.21
N ASP A 211 -12.09 -9.31 6.54
CA ASP A 211 -13.20 -8.85 5.70
C ASP A 211 -13.27 -7.35 5.48
N SER A 212 -12.46 -6.56 6.21
CA SER A 212 -12.44 -5.11 6.04
C SER A 212 -11.47 -4.62 4.96
N TRP A 213 -10.59 -5.49 4.47
CA TRP A 213 -9.55 -5.11 3.52
C TRP A 213 -10.03 -5.18 2.07
N ALA A 214 -9.88 -4.08 1.33
CA ALA A 214 -9.99 -4.13 -0.13
C ALA A 214 -8.94 -5.10 -0.70
N PRO A 215 -9.21 -5.82 -1.82
CA PRO A 215 -8.31 -6.83 -2.36
C PRO A 215 -6.87 -6.36 -2.59
N GLU A 216 -6.69 -5.12 -3.08
CA GLU A 216 -5.38 -4.51 -3.33
C GLU A 216 -4.64 -4.22 -2.02
N VAL A 217 -5.37 -3.80 -0.99
CA VAL A 217 -4.82 -3.54 0.36
C VAL A 217 -4.46 -4.84 1.05
N GLY A 218 -5.33 -5.85 0.96
CA GLY A 218 -5.06 -7.20 1.49
C GLY A 218 -3.81 -7.81 0.86
N ARG A 219 -3.67 -7.74 -0.48
CA ARG A 219 -2.46 -8.21 -1.19
C ARG A 219 -1.20 -7.50 -0.72
N TYR A 220 -1.29 -6.19 -0.53
CA TYR A 220 -0.19 -5.38 -0.01
C TYR A 220 0.20 -5.82 1.42
N LEU A 221 -0.77 -5.95 2.33
CA LEU A 221 -0.54 -6.41 3.70
C LEU A 221 0.06 -7.81 3.75
N CYS A 222 -0.42 -8.74 2.91
CA CYS A 222 0.17 -10.06 2.75
C CYS A 222 1.66 -10.00 2.34
N GLY A 223 2.01 -9.12 1.40
CA GLY A 223 3.40 -8.90 1.00
C GLY A 223 4.28 -8.39 2.15
N VAL A 224 3.77 -7.41 2.91
CA VAL A 224 4.50 -6.85 4.07
C VAL A 224 4.65 -7.87 5.21
N LEU A 225 3.59 -8.62 5.52
CA LEU A 225 3.60 -9.67 6.54
C LEU A 225 4.53 -10.83 6.16
N ALA A 226 4.49 -11.29 4.89
CA ALA A 226 5.39 -12.36 4.42
C ALA A 226 6.86 -11.94 4.53
N TRP A 227 7.15 -10.70 4.15
CA TRP A 227 8.48 -10.11 4.33
C TRP A 227 8.89 -10.05 5.81
N ALA A 228 7.98 -9.65 6.69
CA ALA A 228 8.25 -9.53 8.12
C ALA A 228 8.49 -10.91 8.74
N ALA A 229 7.68 -11.91 8.36
CA ALA A 229 7.82 -13.30 8.80
C ALA A 229 9.19 -13.90 8.42
N VAL A 230 9.66 -13.72 7.18
CA VAL A 230 10.96 -14.26 6.73
C VAL A 230 12.14 -13.71 7.54
N ARG A 231 11.99 -12.53 8.14
CA ARG A 231 13.06 -11.83 8.89
C ARG A 231 12.91 -11.91 10.39
N GLU A 232 11.80 -12.44 10.88
CA GLU A 232 11.51 -12.44 12.31
C GLU A 232 12.31 -13.52 13.03
N THR A 233 12.93 -13.13 14.14
CA THR A 233 13.72 -14.01 15.00
C THR A 233 13.00 -14.36 16.30
N ASP A 234 12.03 -13.54 16.72
CA ASP A 234 11.16 -13.80 17.86
C ASP A 234 10.03 -14.74 17.46
N HIS A 235 9.95 -15.91 18.10
CA HIS A 235 8.97 -16.93 17.74
C HIS A 235 7.51 -16.50 17.97
N GLY A 236 7.21 -15.70 18.99
CA GLY A 236 5.84 -15.26 19.27
C GLY A 236 5.36 -14.21 18.27
N VAL A 237 6.26 -13.33 17.84
CA VAL A 237 5.96 -12.38 16.76
C VAL A 237 5.80 -13.11 15.42
N LEU A 238 6.66 -14.10 15.14
CA LEU A 238 6.56 -14.89 13.92
C LEU A 238 5.24 -15.66 13.84
N GLU A 239 4.80 -16.24 14.96
CA GLU A 239 3.48 -16.88 15.09
C GLU A 239 2.37 -15.90 14.68
N SER A 240 2.37 -14.69 15.25
CA SER A 240 1.38 -13.65 14.95
C SER A 240 1.40 -13.24 13.46
N HIS A 241 2.58 -13.12 12.85
CA HIS A 241 2.71 -12.85 11.41
C HIS A 241 2.09 -13.97 10.55
N LEU A 242 2.36 -15.24 10.87
CA LEU A 242 1.82 -16.39 10.14
C LEU A 242 0.31 -16.53 10.31
N HIS A 243 -0.22 -16.29 11.52
CA HIS A 243 -1.66 -16.25 11.76
C HIS A 243 -2.35 -15.14 10.97
N ALA A 244 -1.77 -13.95 10.92
CA ALA A 244 -2.30 -12.86 10.10
C ALA A 244 -2.31 -13.21 8.60
N LEU A 245 -1.26 -13.86 8.09
CA LEU A 245 -1.22 -14.35 6.71
C LEU A 245 -2.29 -15.41 6.44
N LEU A 246 -2.57 -16.31 7.40
CA LEU A 246 -3.63 -17.31 7.27
C LEU A 246 -5.01 -16.64 7.21
N ALA A 247 -5.27 -15.66 8.09
CA ALA A 247 -6.51 -14.88 8.11
C ALA A 247 -6.71 -14.11 6.79
N LEU A 248 -5.61 -13.65 6.17
CA LEU A 248 -5.61 -12.95 4.88
C LEU A 248 -5.37 -13.87 3.67
N SER A 249 -5.46 -15.20 3.82
CA SER A 249 -5.02 -16.16 2.79
C SER A 249 -5.63 -15.95 1.40
N ARG A 250 -6.88 -15.49 1.31
CA ARG A 250 -7.54 -15.15 0.03
C ARG A 250 -6.88 -14.00 -0.75
N PHE A 251 -6.05 -13.21 -0.09
CA PHE A 251 -5.28 -12.12 -0.69
C PHE A 251 -3.82 -12.50 -0.93
N LEU A 252 -3.39 -13.71 -0.59
CA LEU A 252 -2.03 -14.14 -0.92
C LEU A 252 -1.86 -14.21 -2.43
N ALA A 253 -0.68 -13.79 -2.88
CA ALA A 253 -0.29 -13.79 -4.28
C ALA A 253 1.15 -14.31 -4.39
N GLU A 254 1.54 -14.72 -5.60
CA GLU A 254 2.84 -15.34 -5.87
C GLU A 254 4.06 -14.59 -5.27
N PRO A 255 4.14 -13.25 -5.26
CA PRO A 255 5.26 -12.56 -4.60
C PRO A 255 5.37 -12.86 -3.09
N ALA A 256 4.24 -12.96 -2.38
CA ALA A 256 4.22 -13.33 -0.98
C ALA A 256 4.57 -14.80 -0.79
N PHE A 257 4.05 -15.70 -1.64
CA PHE A 257 4.43 -17.12 -1.61
C PHE A 257 5.91 -17.33 -1.89
N ALA A 258 6.49 -16.64 -2.87
CA ALA A 258 7.90 -16.70 -3.19
C ALA A 258 8.77 -16.35 -1.97
N LEU A 259 8.40 -15.33 -1.19
CA LEU A 259 9.07 -14.98 0.07
C LEU A 259 8.93 -16.08 1.11
N LEU A 260 7.72 -16.57 1.37
CA LEU A 260 7.46 -17.61 2.36
C LEU A 260 8.21 -18.93 2.04
N ARG A 261 8.33 -19.29 0.76
CA ARG A 261 9.11 -20.47 0.32
C ARG A 261 10.61 -20.36 0.61
N THR A 262 11.14 -19.17 0.91
CA THR A 262 12.56 -19.00 1.31
C THR A 262 12.82 -19.29 2.78
N MET A 263 11.78 -19.44 3.61
CA MET A 263 11.94 -19.73 5.03
C MET A 263 12.53 -21.13 5.23
N ASP A 264 13.56 -21.23 6.07
CA ASP A 264 14.14 -22.53 6.42
C ASP A 264 13.22 -23.32 7.36
N ARG A 265 12.54 -24.33 6.80
CA ARG A 265 11.67 -25.24 7.56
C ARG A 265 12.38 -25.95 8.71
N ALA A 266 13.68 -26.21 8.61
CA ALA A 266 14.43 -26.87 9.66
C ALA A 266 14.66 -25.94 10.86
N ALA A 267 14.83 -24.64 10.59
CA ALA A 267 15.02 -23.60 11.60
C ALA A 267 13.72 -23.19 12.32
N LEU A 268 12.55 -23.43 11.71
CA LEU A 268 11.26 -23.07 12.30
C LEU A 268 10.90 -23.91 13.54
N PRO A 269 10.33 -23.28 14.60
CA PRO A 269 9.71 -23.99 15.71
C PRO A 269 8.70 -25.03 15.21
N ARG A 270 8.71 -26.23 15.79
CA ARG A 270 7.84 -27.33 15.36
C ARG A 270 6.36 -26.97 15.34
N VAL A 271 5.92 -26.10 16.25
CA VAL A 271 4.54 -25.62 16.36
C VAL A 271 4.12 -24.71 15.19
N LEU A 272 5.07 -24.00 14.55
CA LEU A 272 4.78 -23.05 13.46
C LEU A 272 4.87 -23.68 12.06
N ARG A 273 5.49 -24.86 11.94
CA ARG A 273 5.61 -25.56 10.65
C ARG A 273 4.25 -25.85 10.00
N PRO A 274 3.23 -26.36 10.73
CA PRO A 274 1.91 -26.57 10.15
C PRO A 274 1.30 -25.29 9.59
N CYS A 275 1.46 -24.15 10.27
CA CYS A 275 0.92 -22.87 9.78
C CYS A 275 1.56 -22.45 8.45
N LEU A 276 2.88 -22.60 8.31
CA LEU A 276 3.57 -22.32 7.05
C LEU A 276 3.17 -23.31 5.95
N ASP A 277 3.01 -24.59 6.29
CA ASP A 277 2.60 -25.60 5.31
C ASP A 277 1.15 -25.34 4.84
N ASP A 278 0.22 -25.01 5.73
CA ASP A 278 -1.16 -24.62 5.39
C ASP A 278 -1.19 -23.42 4.43
N LEU A 279 -0.35 -22.40 4.67
CA LEU A 279 -0.19 -21.26 3.76
C LEU A 279 0.27 -21.70 2.37
N LEU A 280 1.33 -22.53 2.32
CA LEU A 280 1.91 -22.97 1.05
C LEU A 280 1.06 -24.00 0.30
N GLU A 281 0.17 -24.71 0.99
CA GLU A 281 -0.82 -25.59 0.36
C GLU A 281 -1.98 -24.83 -0.27
N ALA A 282 -2.39 -23.70 0.32
CA ALA A 282 -3.44 -22.84 -0.23
C ALA A 282 -3.12 -22.28 -1.63
N ASP A 283 -1.84 -22.24 -2.00
CA ASP A 283 -1.36 -21.82 -3.33
C ASP A 283 -1.61 -22.87 -4.43
N ARG A 284 -1.91 -24.13 -4.08
CA ARG A 284 -2.04 -25.20 -5.08
C ARG A 284 -3.31 -25.00 -5.94
N PRO A 285 -3.17 -24.86 -7.27
CA PRO A 285 -4.33 -24.73 -8.16
C PRO A 285 -5.15 -26.02 -8.12
N GLY A 286 -6.39 -25.94 -7.60
CA GLY A 286 -7.34 -27.05 -7.57
C GLY A 286 -7.96 -27.35 -6.20
N THR A 287 -7.43 -26.80 -5.12
CA THR A 287 -8.05 -26.86 -3.79
C THR A 287 -8.92 -25.62 -3.57
N GLY A 288 -10.03 -25.52 -4.30
CA GLY A 288 -11.04 -24.50 -4.01
C GLY A 288 -11.64 -24.74 -2.62
N ARG A 289 -11.36 -23.84 -1.68
CA ARG A 289 -12.20 -23.63 -0.49
C ARG A 289 -13.22 -22.53 -0.80
#